data_AF-A0A6P6NXC8-F1
#
_entry.id   AF-A0A6P6NXC8-F1
#
_cell.length_a   1.000
_cell.length_b   1.000
_cell.length_c   1.000
_cell.angle_alpha   90.00
_cell.angle_beta   90.00
_cell.angle_gamma   90.00
#
_symmetry.space_group_name_H-M   'P 1'
#
loop_
_entity.id
_entity.type
_entity.pdbx_description
1 polymer ?
#
loop_
_entity_poly.entity_id
_entity_poly.type
_entity_poly.pdbx_seq_one_letter_code
_entity_poly.pdbx_strand_id
1 'polypeptide(L)'
;MVVVRFLESEATLQGIIGKVQDAIGCHDPMVLTDVQGNAILESEGTTGSQYWKQNARKILAIQEQAFQEVQGSKRRRMSRKDEDAAGIGEVTEKIEELVLASQTLPDITAAIRELTNLAATQRVILTPSQLQTIKQGFCCVICMKFIEEPVFTECCRSIIGCKTCVVQWQETSVHCAKCRGNTANNTIYEINGLSDTFSVLRSLYEEE
;
A
#
# COMPACT_ATOMS: atom_id res chain seq x y z
N MET A 1 43.76 -31.79 7.29
CA MET A 1 42.78 -30.92 7.97
C MET A 1 43.50 -30.25 9.12
N VAL A 2 43.59 -28.92 9.12
CA VAL A 2 44.29 -28.15 10.15
C VAL A 2 43.25 -27.55 11.10
N VAL A 3 43.50 -27.61 12.41
CA VAL A 3 42.63 -27.01 13.41
C VAL A 3 43.32 -25.77 13.95
N VAL A 4 42.69 -24.62 13.75
CA VAL A 4 43.19 -23.33 14.19
C VAL A 4 42.41 -22.89 15.44
N ARG A 5 43.14 -22.44 16.47
CA ARG A 5 42.57 -21.79 17.66
C ARG A 5 42.78 -20.29 17.55
N PHE A 6 41.73 -19.52 17.80
CA PHE A 6 41.75 -18.06 17.73
C PHE A 6 40.84 -17.47 18.81
N LEU A 7 41.18 -16.26 19.25
CA LEU A 7 40.37 -15.42 20.13
C LEU A 7 39.36 -14.60 19.33
N GLU A 8 38.34 -14.05 19.98
CA GLU A 8 37.33 -13.23 19.31
C GLU A 8 37.93 -12.03 18.57
N SER A 9 38.95 -11.39 19.15
CA SER A 9 39.68 -10.27 18.54
C SER A 9 40.50 -10.67 17.30
N GLU A 10 40.81 -11.96 17.15
CA GLU A 10 41.58 -12.51 16.03
C GLU A 10 40.65 -13.10 14.95
N ALA A 11 39.33 -13.06 15.16
CA ALA A 11 38.32 -13.62 14.28
C ALA A 11 38.05 -12.74 13.04
N THR A 12 39.10 -12.16 12.46
CA THR A 12 39.09 -11.40 11.20
C THR A 12 39.69 -12.25 10.09
N LEU A 13 39.49 -11.86 8.83
CA LEU A 13 40.08 -12.62 7.70
C LEU A 13 41.61 -12.69 7.83
N GLN A 14 42.24 -11.55 8.10
CA GLN A 14 43.70 -11.48 8.27
C GLN A 14 44.17 -12.24 9.50
N GLY A 15 43.43 -12.15 10.61
CA GLY A 15 43.76 -12.88 11.84
C GLY A 15 43.74 -14.39 11.63
N ILE A 16 42.72 -14.91 10.93
CA ILE A 16 42.63 -16.34 10.62
C ILE A 16 43.70 -16.77 9.60
N ILE A 17 44.01 -15.96 8.59
CA ILE A 17 45.13 -16.24 7.66
C ILE A 17 46.43 -16.41 8.44
N GLY A 18 46.76 -15.48 9.34
CA GLY A 18 47.97 -15.56 10.17
C GLY A 18 48.00 -16.83 11.00
N LYS A 19 46.89 -17.19 11.65
CA LYS A 19 46.81 -18.44 12.42
C LYS A 19 46.95 -19.70 11.56
N VAL A 20 46.45 -19.68 10.32
CA VAL A 20 46.62 -20.78 9.37
C VAL A 20 48.08 -20.90 8.93
N GLN A 21 48.73 -19.77 8.65
CA GLN A 21 50.17 -19.71 8.33
C GLN A 21 51.02 -20.25 9.48
N ASP A 22 50.73 -19.85 10.72
CA ASP A 22 51.38 -20.37 11.92
C ASP A 22 51.18 -21.87 12.08
N ALA A 23 49.95 -22.36 11.88
CA ALA A 23 49.60 -23.76 12.06
C ALA A 23 50.20 -24.68 10.97
N ILE A 24 50.42 -24.15 9.77
CA ILE A 24 51.04 -24.88 8.64
C ILE A 24 52.57 -24.72 8.65
N GLY A 25 53.11 -23.73 9.35
CA GLY A 25 54.54 -23.41 9.34
C GLY A 25 55.01 -22.82 7.99
N CYS A 26 54.08 -22.24 7.22
CA CYS A 26 54.34 -21.63 5.92
C CYS A 26 53.84 -20.19 5.96
N HIS A 27 54.73 -19.24 5.69
CA HIS A 27 54.42 -17.80 5.75
C HIS A 27 54.31 -17.18 4.35
N ASP A 28 54.21 -18.02 3.33
CA ASP A 28 53.93 -17.56 1.98
C ASP A 28 52.52 -16.95 1.92
N PRO A 29 52.26 -15.98 1.02
CA PRO A 29 50.95 -15.40 0.84
C PRO A 29 49.88 -16.46 0.56
N MET A 30 48.85 -16.49 1.39
CA MET A 30 47.75 -17.44 1.31
C MET A 30 46.41 -16.73 1.13
N VAL A 31 45.50 -17.40 0.43
CA VAL A 31 44.11 -16.98 0.23
C VAL A 31 43.21 -18.05 0.84
N LEU A 32 42.26 -17.62 1.68
CA LEU A 32 41.20 -18.50 2.17
C LEU A 32 40.06 -18.51 1.16
N THR A 33 39.60 -19.70 0.80
CA THR A 33 38.50 -19.91 -0.14
C THR A 33 37.40 -20.77 0.46
N ASP A 34 36.19 -20.62 -0.07
CA ASP A 34 35.10 -21.57 0.16
C ASP A 34 35.34 -22.90 -0.59
N VAL A 35 34.43 -23.86 -0.41
CA VAL A 35 34.48 -25.15 -1.12
C VAL A 35 34.35 -25.04 -2.64
N GLN A 36 33.88 -23.90 -3.16
CA GLN A 36 33.73 -23.63 -4.59
C GLN A 36 34.96 -22.91 -5.18
N GLY A 37 35.96 -22.62 -4.33
CA GLY A 37 37.19 -21.94 -4.71
C GLY A 37 37.01 -20.43 -4.93
N ASN A 38 36.03 -19.81 -4.27
CA ASN A 38 35.90 -18.35 -4.24
C ASN A 38 36.64 -17.79 -3.03
N ALA A 39 37.37 -16.69 -3.20
CA ALA A 39 38.05 -16.02 -2.09
C ALA A 39 37.04 -15.50 -1.07
N ILE A 40 37.32 -15.76 0.20
CA ILE A 40 36.62 -15.11 1.31
C ILE A 40 37.17 -13.69 1.42
N LEU A 41 36.27 -12.71 1.39
CA LEU A 41 36.61 -11.30 1.48
C LEU A 41 36.38 -10.77 2.89
N GLU A 42 37.16 -9.77 3.28
CA GLU A 42 37.01 -9.11 4.57
C GLU A 42 35.81 -8.16 4.55
N SER A 43 34.93 -8.31 5.52
CA SER A 43 33.72 -7.51 5.71
C SER A 43 33.23 -7.66 7.15
N GLU A 44 32.25 -6.85 7.55
CA GLU A 44 31.56 -7.04 8.84
C GLU A 44 30.99 -8.46 8.98
N GLY A 45 30.51 -9.06 7.90
CA GLY A 45 29.93 -10.42 7.91
C GLY A 45 30.94 -11.56 8.00
N THR A 46 32.23 -11.29 7.77
CA THR A 46 33.33 -12.27 7.89
C THR A 46 34.22 -11.99 9.11
N THR A 47 33.78 -11.08 9.96
CA THR A 47 34.42 -10.72 11.24
C THR A 47 33.64 -11.36 12.40
N GLY A 48 34.35 -11.83 13.42
CA GLY A 48 33.77 -12.46 14.60
C GLY A 48 33.66 -13.99 14.50
N SER A 49 33.70 -14.68 15.63
CA SER A 49 33.81 -16.14 15.66
C SER A 49 32.58 -16.88 15.12
N GLN A 50 31.42 -16.20 15.06
CA GLN A 50 30.19 -16.76 14.51
C GLN A 50 30.32 -17.17 13.04
N TYR A 51 31.11 -16.46 12.24
CA TYR A 51 31.36 -16.83 10.84
C TYR A 51 32.28 -18.07 10.76
N TRP A 52 33.37 -18.05 11.52
CA TRP A 52 34.45 -19.04 11.43
C TRP A 52 34.15 -20.39 12.10
N LYS A 53 33.25 -20.42 13.11
CA LYS A 53 32.89 -21.64 13.86
C LYS A 53 31.68 -22.40 13.30
N GLN A 54 31.20 -22.07 12.10
CA GLN A 54 30.04 -22.76 11.50
C GLN A 54 30.38 -24.20 11.12
N ASN A 55 29.80 -25.19 11.82
CA ASN A 55 30.08 -26.63 11.63
C ASN A 55 29.88 -27.14 10.19
N ALA A 56 29.06 -26.49 9.37
CA ALA A 56 28.81 -26.89 7.98
C ALA A 56 29.80 -26.28 6.97
N ARG A 57 30.58 -25.26 7.35
CA ARG A 57 31.44 -24.51 6.44
C ARG A 57 32.83 -25.14 6.41
N LYS A 58 33.27 -25.57 5.23
CA LYS A 58 34.67 -25.95 5.00
C LYS A 58 35.38 -24.76 4.35
N ILE A 59 36.54 -24.42 4.90
CA ILE A 59 37.40 -23.34 4.42
C ILE A 59 38.70 -23.98 3.95
N LEU A 60 39.12 -23.61 2.74
CA LEU A 60 40.34 -24.10 2.12
C LEU A 60 41.37 -22.99 2.14
N ALA A 61 42.59 -23.30 2.58
CA ALA A 61 43.72 -22.41 2.49
C ALA A 61 44.57 -22.84 1.30
N ILE A 62 44.82 -21.91 0.38
CA ILE A 62 45.62 -22.14 -0.82
C ILE A 62 46.64 -21.02 -0.97
N GLN A 63 47.79 -21.33 -1.56
CA GLN A 63 48.79 -20.32 -1.89
C GLN A 63 48.24 -19.36 -2.95
N GLU A 64 48.59 -18.09 -2.82
CA GLU A 64 48.10 -17.03 -3.71
C GLU A 64 48.46 -17.30 -5.18
N GLN A 65 49.66 -17.83 -5.44
CA GLN A 65 50.10 -18.21 -6.80
C GLN A 65 49.16 -19.25 -7.43
N ALA A 66 48.85 -20.32 -6.70
CA ALA A 66 47.91 -21.35 -7.15
C ALA A 66 46.49 -20.79 -7.34
N PHE A 67 46.06 -19.85 -6.49
CA PHE A 67 44.78 -19.18 -6.64
C PHE A 67 44.70 -18.36 -7.93
N GLN A 68 45.75 -17.61 -8.26
CA GLN A 68 45.83 -16.81 -9.48
C GLN A 68 45.81 -17.68 -10.74
N GLU A 69 46.44 -18.85 -10.74
CA GLU A 69 46.40 -19.81 -11.86
C GLU A 69 44.98 -20.38 -12.08
N VAL A 70 44.28 -20.71 -11.00
CA VAL A 70 42.89 -21.22 -11.05
C VAL A 70 41.92 -20.13 -11.49
N GLN A 71 42.10 -18.89 -11.01
CA GLN A 71 41.37 -17.71 -11.46
C GLN A 71 41.61 -17.40 -12.94
N GLY A 72 42.87 -17.45 -13.39
CA GLY A 72 43.24 -17.25 -14.80
C GLY A 72 42.61 -18.28 -15.72
N SER A 73 42.52 -19.53 -15.26
CA SER A 73 41.84 -20.62 -15.99
C SER A 73 40.32 -20.45 -16.02
N LYS A 74 39.69 -20.01 -14.91
CA LYS A 74 38.26 -19.63 -14.89
C LYS A 74 37.98 -18.44 -15.81
N ARG A 75 38.82 -17.41 -15.80
CA ARG A 75 38.71 -16.23 -16.69
C ARG A 75 38.89 -16.60 -18.17
N ARG A 76 39.83 -17.49 -18.52
CA ARG A 76 39.94 -18.02 -19.89
C ARG A 76 38.71 -18.82 -20.33
N ARG A 77 38.07 -19.55 -19.41
CA ARG A 77 36.83 -20.29 -19.66
C ARG A 77 35.61 -19.36 -19.79
N MET A 78 35.61 -18.24 -19.07
CA MET A 78 34.62 -17.17 -19.21
C MET A 78 34.83 -16.31 -20.46
N SER A 79 36.07 -16.09 -20.88
CA SER A 79 36.39 -15.37 -22.13
C SER A 79 35.92 -16.12 -23.38
N ARG A 80 35.78 -17.46 -23.34
CA ARG A 80 35.07 -18.23 -24.39
C ARG A 80 33.55 -18.16 -24.29
N LYS A 81 33.01 -17.62 -23.20
CA LYS A 81 31.58 -17.38 -22.98
C LYS A 81 31.21 -15.91 -23.21
N ASP A 82 32.19 -15.00 -23.20
CA ASP A 82 32.02 -13.56 -23.48
C ASP A 82 32.01 -13.22 -24.99
N GLU A 83 32.11 -14.21 -25.89
CA GLU A 83 31.72 -14.00 -27.30
C GLU A 83 30.18 -13.87 -27.46
N ASP A 84 29.40 -14.20 -26.42
CA ASP A 84 27.96 -13.93 -26.41
C ASP A 84 27.65 -12.56 -25.82
N ALA A 85 27.82 -11.52 -26.64
CA ALA A 85 27.18 -10.20 -26.45
C ALA A 85 25.64 -10.29 -26.29
N ALA A 86 25.05 -11.48 -26.47
CA ALA A 86 23.65 -11.81 -26.22
C ALA A 86 23.26 -11.83 -24.73
N GLY A 87 24.16 -12.17 -23.80
CA GLY A 87 23.80 -12.39 -22.39
C GLY A 87 23.50 -11.10 -21.61
N ILE A 88 24.23 -10.01 -21.89
CA ILE A 88 23.95 -8.69 -21.28
C ILE A 88 22.69 -8.09 -21.91
N GLY A 89 22.51 -8.25 -23.22
CA GLY A 89 21.30 -7.86 -23.94
C GLY A 89 20.03 -8.50 -23.37
N GLU A 90 20.07 -9.80 -23.09
CA GLU A 90 18.95 -10.54 -22.51
C GLU A 90 18.61 -10.07 -21.08
N VAL A 91 19.61 -9.72 -20.28
CA VAL A 91 19.39 -9.18 -18.93
C VAL A 91 18.80 -7.77 -19.00
N THR A 92 19.28 -6.92 -19.91
CA THR A 92 18.71 -5.58 -20.12
C THR A 92 17.28 -5.64 -20.64
N GLU A 93 16.97 -6.56 -21.54
CA GLU A 93 15.61 -6.77 -22.08
C GLU A 93 14.64 -7.20 -20.98
N LYS A 94 15.04 -8.14 -20.10
CA LYS A 94 14.21 -8.56 -18.95
C LYS A 94 14.00 -7.44 -17.94
N ILE A 95 14.99 -6.56 -17.74
CA ILE A 95 14.85 -5.39 -16.86
C ILE A 95 13.88 -4.38 -17.48
N GLU A 96 13.99 -4.11 -18.78
CA GLU A 96 13.06 -3.23 -19.49
C GLU A 96 11.62 -3.78 -19.45
N GLU A 97 11.44 -5.08 -19.66
CA GLU A 97 10.14 -5.75 -19.57
C GLU A 97 9.54 -5.61 -18.15
N LEU A 98 10.35 -5.81 -17.11
CA LEU A 98 9.94 -5.60 -15.72
C LEU A 98 9.59 -4.13 -15.43
N VAL A 99 10.37 -3.18 -15.96
CA VAL A 99 10.09 -1.76 -15.80
C VAL A 99 8.75 -1.41 -16.44
N LEU A 100 8.50 -1.87 -17.67
CA LEU A 100 7.22 -1.65 -18.36
C LEU A 100 6.05 -2.28 -17.60
N ALA A 101 6.20 -3.51 -17.11
CA ALA A 101 5.19 -4.16 -16.29
C ALA A 101 4.94 -3.38 -14.98
N SER A 102 5.98 -2.84 -14.36
CA SER A 102 5.91 -2.13 -13.09
C SER A 102 5.26 -0.74 -13.17
N GLN A 103 5.20 -0.11 -14.35
CA GLN A 103 4.58 1.20 -14.54
C GLN A 103 3.10 1.24 -14.16
N THR A 104 2.41 0.09 -14.21
CA THR A 104 0.98 -0.03 -13.88
C THR A 104 0.73 -0.38 -12.40
N LEU A 105 1.76 -0.78 -11.65
CA LEU A 105 1.63 -1.15 -10.23
C LEU A 105 1.20 0.02 -9.33
N PRO A 106 1.63 1.28 -9.54
CA PRO A 106 1.12 2.42 -8.78
C PRO A 106 -0.38 2.59 -8.91
N ASP A 107 -0.91 2.44 -10.14
CA ASP A 107 -2.34 2.55 -10.42
C ASP A 107 -3.13 1.40 -9.77
N ILE A 108 -2.61 0.17 -9.85
CA ILE A 108 -3.20 -0.99 -9.15
C ILE A 108 -3.18 -0.78 -7.64
N THR A 109 -2.09 -0.25 -7.09
CA THR A 109 -1.97 0.05 -5.65
C THR A 109 -2.95 1.15 -5.23
N ALA A 110 -3.15 2.16 -6.07
CA ALA A 110 -4.13 3.23 -5.84
C ALA A 110 -5.57 2.66 -5.83
N ALA A 111 -5.92 1.82 -6.81
CA ALA A 111 -7.23 1.17 -6.88
C ALA A 111 -7.49 0.26 -5.66
N ILE A 112 -6.50 -0.52 -5.23
CA ILE A 112 -6.61 -1.36 -4.01
C ILE A 112 -6.82 -0.49 -2.77
N ARG A 113 -6.09 0.63 -2.66
CA ARG A 113 -6.25 1.58 -1.54
C ARG A 113 -7.65 2.21 -1.53
N GLU A 114 -8.16 2.58 -2.70
CA GLU A 114 -9.51 3.11 -2.85
C GLU A 114 -10.56 2.09 -2.43
N LEU A 115 -10.47 0.85 -2.93
CA LEU A 115 -11.37 -0.24 -2.53
C LEU A 115 -11.29 -0.55 -1.03
N THR A 116 -10.09 -0.48 -0.45
CA THR A 116 -9.88 -0.67 1.00
C THR A 116 -10.53 0.47 1.80
N ASN A 117 -10.41 1.72 1.35
CA ASN A 117 -11.09 2.85 1.96
C ASN A 117 -12.61 2.77 1.83
N LEU A 118 -13.11 2.29 0.68
CA LEU A 118 -14.53 2.03 0.45
C LEU A 118 -15.06 0.91 1.35
N ALA A 119 -14.26 -0.12 1.64
CA ALA A 119 -14.61 -1.21 2.55
C ALA A 119 -14.51 -0.81 4.04
N ALA A 120 -13.55 0.06 4.38
CA ALA A 120 -13.35 0.55 5.74
C ALA A 120 -14.38 1.62 6.16
N THR A 121 -14.93 2.35 5.20
CA THR A 121 -16.09 3.22 5.45
C THR A 121 -17.36 2.37 5.45
N GLN A 122 -18.05 2.29 6.59
CA GLN A 122 -19.39 1.72 6.67
C GLN A 122 -20.37 2.58 5.85
N ARG A 123 -20.37 2.40 4.54
CA ARG A 123 -21.35 2.99 3.64
C ARG A 123 -22.60 2.12 3.68
N VAL A 124 -23.71 2.72 4.11
CA VAL A 124 -25.03 2.13 3.90
C VAL A 124 -25.31 2.21 2.41
N ILE A 125 -25.26 1.08 1.71
CA ILE A 125 -25.67 1.01 0.31
C ILE A 125 -27.20 1.11 0.28
N LEU A 126 -27.71 2.24 -0.21
CA LEU A 126 -29.14 2.41 -0.45
C LEU A 126 -29.51 1.76 -1.78
N THR A 127 -30.53 0.91 -1.77
CA THR A 127 -31.17 0.45 -3.01
C THR A 127 -31.83 1.64 -3.73
N PRO A 128 -32.02 1.59 -5.06
CA PRO A 128 -32.69 2.68 -5.78
C PRO A 128 -34.07 3.04 -5.21
N SER A 129 -34.84 2.06 -4.73
CA SER A 129 -36.15 2.27 -4.10
C SER A 129 -36.04 2.96 -2.73
N GLN A 130 -35.03 2.62 -1.92
CA GLN A 130 -34.75 3.31 -0.65
C GLN A 130 -34.33 4.77 -0.90
N LEU A 131 -33.45 5.00 -1.88
CA LEU A 131 -33.04 6.35 -2.27
C LEU A 131 -34.24 7.17 -2.74
N GLN A 132 -35.11 6.59 -3.58
CA GLN A 132 -36.34 7.25 -4.02
C GLN A 132 -37.29 7.56 -2.86
N THR A 133 -37.42 6.66 -1.88
CA THR A 133 -38.25 6.87 -0.68
C THR A 133 -37.72 8.03 0.16
N ILE A 134 -36.41 8.11 0.35
CA ILE A 134 -35.75 9.24 1.02
C ILE A 134 -35.99 10.52 0.20
N LYS A 135 -35.76 10.48 -1.12
CA LYS A 135 -36.00 11.62 -2.01
C LYS A 135 -37.46 12.11 -1.96
N GLN A 136 -38.43 11.22 -1.78
CA GLN A 136 -39.83 11.65 -1.65
C GLN A 136 -40.13 12.24 -0.27
N GLY A 137 -39.46 11.75 0.78
CA GLY A 137 -39.66 12.22 2.16
C GLY A 137 -39.18 13.64 2.42
N PHE A 138 -38.16 14.10 1.68
CA PHE A 138 -37.54 15.43 1.83
C PHE A 138 -37.84 16.39 0.66
N CYS A 139 -38.88 16.10 -0.12
CA CYS A 139 -39.41 17.01 -1.14
C CYS A 139 -40.59 17.84 -0.63
N CYS A 140 -40.62 19.11 -1.06
CA CYS A 140 -41.74 19.98 -0.81
C CYS A 140 -42.95 19.51 -1.63
N VAL A 141 -44.10 19.31 -0.99
CA VAL A 141 -45.32 18.85 -1.69
C VAL A 141 -45.91 19.86 -2.67
N ILE A 142 -45.39 21.10 -2.68
CA ILE A 142 -45.86 22.20 -3.51
C ILE A 142 -44.93 22.38 -4.72
N CYS A 143 -43.64 22.64 -4.50
CA CYS A 143 -42.69 22.86 -5.59
C CYS A 143 -42.01 21.59 -6.10
N MET A 144 -42.19 20.46 -5.43
CA MET A 144 -41.61 19.14 -5.74
C MET A 144 -40.08 19.08 -5.72
N LYS A 145 -39.41 20.12 -5.20
CA LYS A 145 -37.95 20.20 -5.02
C LYS A 145 -37.54 19.85 -3.59
N PHE A 146 -36.24 19.66 -3.37
CA PHE A 146 -35.67 19.53 -2.03
C PHE A 146 -36.10 20.69 -1.13
N ILE A 147 -36.42 20.38 0.13
CA ILE A 147 -37.00 21.35 1.04
C ILE A 147 -35.94 22.35 1.53
N GLU A 148 -36.25 23.64 1.39
CA GLU A 148 -35.53 24.76 1.99
C GLU A 148 -36.33 25.34 3.14
N GLU A 149 -35.72 25.55 4.30
CA GLU A 149 -36.41 25.97 5.53
C GLU A 149 -37.62 25.06 5.83
N PRO A 150 -37.39 23.81 6.27
CA PRO A 150 -38.45 22.81 6.43
C PRO A 150 -39.50 23.21 7.47
N VAL A 151 -40.77 23.10 7.09
CA VAL A 151 -41.89 23.38 7.98
C VAL A 151 -42.90 22.24 8.07
N PHE A 152 -43.66 22.20 9.17
CA PHE A 152 -44.83 21.34 9.31
C PHE A 152 -46.02 22.11 9.92
N THR A 153 -47.20 21.51 9.86
CA THR A 153 -48.40 21.99 10.55
C THR A 153 -48.99 20.88 11.43
N GLU A 154 -49.78 21.27 12.43
CA GLU A 154 -50.33 20.36 13.44
C GLU A 154 -51.22 19.26 12.87
N CYS A 155 -51.89 19.52 11.75
CA CYS A 155 -52.91 18.62 11.20
C CYS A 155 -52.35 17.29 10.70
N CYS A 156 -51.11 17.27 10.21
CA CYS A 156 -50.48 16.06 9.68
C CYS A 156 -49.22 15.61 10.42
N ARG A 157 -48.72 16.43 11.37
CA ARG A 157 -47.52 16.13 12.18
C ARG A 157 -46.34 15.62 11.33
N SER A 158 -46.18 16.18 10.14
CA SER A 158 -45.22 15.72 9.14
C SER A 158 -44.69 16.90 8.35
N ILE A 159 -43.43 16.83 7.94
CA ILE A 159 -42.80 17.86 7.10
C ILE A 159 -43.63 18.02 5.82
N ILE A 160 -44.00 19.27 5.52
CA ILE A 160 -44.86 19.61 4.37
C ILE A 160 -44.00 20.07 3.22
N GLY A 161 -43.09 21.01 3.47
CA GLY A 161 -42.30 21.60 2.40
C GLY A 161 -41.54 22.83 2.84
N CYS A 162 -41.15 23.64 1.85
CA CYS A 162 -40.44 24.89 2.08
C CYS A 162 -41.35 25.91 2.77
N LYS A 163 -40.79 26.68 3.70
CA LYS A 163 -41.49 27.76 4.40
C LYS A 163 -42.24 28.69 3.44
N THR A 164 -41.54 29.21 2.43
CA THR A 164 -42.10 30.13 1.44
C THR A 164 -43.29 29.53 0.68
N CYS A 165 -43.16 28.28 0.22
CA CYS A 165 -44.23 27.58 -0.48
C CYS A 165 -45.47 27.39 0.41
N VAL A 166 -45.29 26.97 1.67
CA VAL A 166 -46.41 26.69 2.57
C VAL A 166 -47.12 27.98 3.01
N VAL A 167 -46.37 29.05 3.26
CA VAL A 167 -46.94 30.38 3.54
C VAL A 167 -47.80 30.85 2.38
N GLN A 168 -47.27 30.81 1.15
CA GLN A 168 -48.02 31.22 -0.04
C GLN A 168 -49.26 30.33 -0.28
N TRP A 169 -49.18 29.03 0.03
CA TRP A 169 -50.33 28.14 -0.08
C TRP A 169 -51.45 28.51 0.91
N GLN A 170 -51.10 28.89 2.14
CA GLN A 170 -52.09 29.28 3.15
C GLN A 170 -52.81 30.59 2.83
N GLU A 171 -52.20 31.48 2.04
CA GLU A 171 -52.87 32.69 1.54
C GLU A 171 -54.05 32.38 0.60
N THR A 172 -54.01 31.22 -0.08
CA THR A 172 -54.99 30.85 -1.11
C THR A 172 -55.86 29.65 -0.72
N SER A 173 -55.51 28.93 0.35
CA SER A 173 -56.21 27.72 0.77
C SER A 173 -56.27 27.56 2.28
N VAL A 174 -57.46 27.22 2.79
CA VAL A 174 -57.67 26.82 4.19
C VAL A 174 -57.34 25.35 4.45
N HIS A 175 -56.82 24.62 3.45
CA HIS A 175 -56.51 23.21 3.56
C HIS A 175 -55.01 22.96 3.50
N CYS A 176 -54.50 22.03 4.30
CA CYS A 176 -53.10 21.60 4.25
C CYS A 176 -52.73 21.09 2.86
N ALA A 177 -51.57 21.55 2.33
CA ALA A 177 -51.05 21.09 1.05
C ALA A 177 -50.78 19.57 1.00
N LYS A 178 -50.54 18.94 2.16
CA LYS A 178 -50.23 17.50 2.30
C LYS A 178 -51.47 16.65 2.58
N CYS A 179 -52.14 16.84 3.72
CA CYS A 179 -53.25 15.97 4.15
C CYS A 179 -54.65 16.51 3.84
N ARG A 180 -54.77 17.71 3.28
CA ARG A 180 -56.05 18.42 3.04
C ARG A 180 -56.90 18.73 4.28
N GLY A 181 -56.39 18.45 5.49
CA GLY A 181 -57.02 18.87 6.75
C GLY A 181 -57.14 20.39 6.85
N ASN A 182 -58.10 20.87 7.62
CA ASN A 182 -58.33 22.31 7.82
C ASN A 182 -57.16 22.96 8.58
N THR A 183 -56.63 24.06 8.05
CA THR A 183 -55.52 24.83 8.59
C THR A 183 -55.84 26.31 8.79
N ALA A 184 -57.12 26.72 8.75
CA ALA A 184 -57.53 28.13 8.84
C ALA A 184 -56.95 28.90 10.05
N ASN A 185 -56.63 28.19 11.15
CA ASN A 185 -56.03 28.77 12.37
C ASN A 185 -54.70 28.09 12.76
N ASN A 186 -54.12 27.26 11.89
CA ASN A 186 -52.93 26.49 12.25
C ASN A 186 -51.67 27.31 12.07
N THR A 187 -50.84 27.34 13.10
CA THR A 187 -49.49 27.90 13.03
C THR A 187 -48.57 26.99 12.20
N ILE A 188 -47.74 27.61 11.36
CA ILE A 188 -46.63 26.93 10.69
C ILE A 188 -45.46 26.83 11.68
N TYR A 189 -44.92 25.62 11.85
CA TYR A 189 -43.76 25.39 12.70
C TYR A 189 -42.53 25.13 11.85
N GLU A 190 -41.48 25.92 12.08
CA GLU A 190 -40.16 25.72 11.49
C GLU A 190 -39.41 24.60 12.20
N ILE A 191 -38.80 23.73 11.42
CA ILE A 191 -38.00 22.62 11.93
C ILE A 191 -36.55 23.09 12.05
N ASN A 192 -36.10 23.23 13.29
CA ASN A 192 -34.74 23.61 13.63
C ASN A 192 -33.93 22.39 14.10
N GLY A 193 -32.59 22.50 14.06
CA GLY A 193 -31.69 21.45 14.57
C GLY A 193 -31.44 20.29 13.63
N LEU A 194 -32.00 20.31 12.41
CA LEU A 194 -31.72 19.32 11.35
C LEU A 194 -30.90 19.87 10.18
N SER A 195 -30.33 21.08 10.32
CA SER A 195 -29.60 21.76 9.24
C SER A 195 -28.47 20.90 8.66
N ASP A 196 -27.67 20.26 9.51
CA ASP A 196 -26.57 19.39 9.10
C ASP A 196 -27.09 18.15 8.35
N THR A 197 -28.17 17.54 8.86
CA THR A 197 -28.82 16.40 8.20
C THR A 197 -29.36 16.78 6.82
N PHE A 198 -30.01 17.94 6.70
CA PHE A 198 -30.50 18.44 5.42
C PHE A 198 -29.34 18.77 4.47
N SER A 199 -28.20 19.25 4.97
CA SER A 199 -27.02 19.48 4.13
C SER A 199 -26.46 18.18 3.55
N VAL A 200 -26.41 17.09 4.33
CA VAL A 200 -25.98 15.77 3.86
C VAL A 200 -27.00 15.19 2.87
N LEU A 201 -28.29 15.30 3.17
CA LEU A 201 -29.33 14.77 2.28
C LEU A 201 -29.46 15.56 0.98
N ARG A 202 -29.13 16.84 0.97
CA ARG A 202 -29.15 17.67 -0.25
C ARG A 202 -28.20 17.16 -1.32
N SER A 203 -27.02 16.65 -0.95
CA SER A 203 -26.08 16.11 -1.94
C SER A 203 -26.66 14.93 -2.71
N LEU A 204 -27.60 14.17 -2.12
CA LEU A 204 -28.30 13.07 -2.81
C LEU A 204 -29.24 13.57 -3.94
N TYR A 205 -29.55 14.86 -3.99
CA TYR A 205 -30.40 15.47 -5.03
C TYR A 205 -29.62 16.26 -6.08
N GLU A 206 -28.36 16.61 -5.79
CA GLU A 206 -27.50 17.38 -6.71
C GLU A 206 -26.71 16.46 -7.67
N GLU A 207 -26.66 15.14 -7.40
CA GLU A 207 -25.97 14.13 -8.22
C GLU A 207 -26.72 13.72 -9.51
N GLU A 208 -27.69 14.51 -10.00
CA GLU A 208 -28.38 14.32 -11.30
C GLU A 208 -28.08 15.43 -12.31
#